data_AF-A0A2S6T9G6-F1
#
_entry.id   AF-A0A2S6T9G6-F1
#
_cell.length_a   1.000
_cell.length_b   1.000
_cell.length_c   1.000
_cell.angle_alpha   90.00
_cell.angle_beta   90.00
_cell.angle_gamma   90.00
#
_symmetry.space_group_name_H-M   'P 1'
#
loop_
_entity.id
_entity.type
_entity.pdbx_description
1 polymer ?
#
loop_
_entity_poly.entity_id
_entity_poly.type
_entity_poly.pdbx_seq_one_letter_code
_entity_poly.pdbx_strand_id
1 'polypeptide(L)'
;GRPIAKFQIIQQNMALTAAEVAAAVMAAQNAFRAADLGTPDFESACAKVLTGDAAAIATDICHETFGAIGFTYEHHLHFFTRRLWSWRGEFGAEAEWAEKLGRRVAARGPDALWSDITARQSASI
;
A
#
# COMPACT_ATOMS: atom_id res chain seq x y z
N GLY A 1 -26.87 23.64 2.50
CA GLY A 1 -26.11 22.39 2.68
C GLY A 1 -24.74 22.69 3.26
N ARG A 2 -24.13 21.76 3.99
CA ARG A 2 -22.76 21.87 4.49
C ARG A 2 -21.80 21.27 3.44
N PRO A 3 -20.63 21.87 3.16
CA PRO A 3 -19.64 21.27 2.27
C PRO A 3 -19.24 19.85 2.73
N ILE A 4 -19.11 18.91 1.79
CA ILE A 4 -18.80 17.49 2.10
C ILE A 4 -17.51 17.32 2.91
N ALA A 5 -16.50 18.14 2.64
CA ALA A 5 -15.22 18.12 3.34
C ALA A 5 -15.31 18.50 4.83
N LYS A 6 -16.47 18.95 5.32
CA LYS A 6 -16.67 19.29 6.73
C LYS A 6 -17.24 18.13 7.57
N PHE A 7 -17.65 17.01 6.96
CA PHE A 7 -18.07 15.83 7.72
C PHE A 7 -16.84 15.12 8.30
N GLN A 8 -16.84 14.85 9.61
CA GLN A 8 -15.69 14.25 10.31
C GLN A 8 -15.30 12.88 9.73
N ILE A 9 -16.30 12.06 9.35
CA ILE A 9 -16.04 10.76 8.74
C ILE A 9 -15.26 10.89 7.42
N ILE A 10 -15.56 11.90 6.60
CA ILE A 10 -14.83 12.17 5.36
C ILE A 10 -13.41 12.62 5.66
N GLN A 11 -13.21 13.47 6.67
CA GLN A 11 -11.87 13.90 7.08
C GLN A 11 -11.02 12.74 7.59
N GLN A 12 -11.61 11.86 8.41
CA GLN A 12 -10.94 10.67 8.93
C GLN A 12 -10.59 9.70 7.80
N ASN A 13 -11.52 9.44 6.88
CA ASN A 13 -11.29 8.58 5.73
C ASN A 13 -10.18 9.12 4.83
N MET A 14 -10.18 10.44 4.53
CA MET A 14 -9.11 11.07 3.76
C MET A 14 -7.76 11.03 4.48
N ALA A 15 -7.72 11.17 5.80
CA ALA A 15 -6.50 11.04 6.59
C ALA A 15 -5.95 9.60 6.54
N LEU A 16 -6.84 8.60 6.64
CA LEU A 16 -6.47 7.19 6.48
C LEU A 16 -5.91 6.92 5.08
N THR A 17 -6.61 7.32 4.02
CA THR A 17 -6.12 7.19 2.65
C THR A 17 -4.75 7.84 2.45
N ALA A 18 -4.55 9.05 2.99
CA ALA A 18 -3.27 9.75 2.88
C ALA A 18 -2.13 8.99 3.60
N ALA A 19 -2.41 8.41 4.78
CA ALA A 19 -1.43 7.61 5.52
C ALA A 19 -1.05 6.34 4.76
N GLU A 20 -2.03 5.61 4.22
CA GLU A 20 -1.80 4.40 3.41
C GLU A 20 -0.99 4.71 2.15
N VAL A 21 -1.33 5.80 1.44
CA VAL A 21 -0.57 6.24 0.25
C VAL A 21 0.87 6.60 0.63
N ALA A 22 1.09 7.29 1.75
CA ALA A 22 2.44 7.62 2.21
C ALA A 22 3.26 6.36 2.54
N ALA A 23 2.65 5.38 3.22
CA ALA A 23 3.29 4.10 3.52
C ALA A 23 3.64 3.32 2.24
N ALA A 24 2.72 3.25 1.28
CA ALA A 24 2.93 2.62 -0.02
C ALA A 24 4.07 3.27 -0.82
N VAL A 25 4.13 4.60 -0.85
CA VAL A 25 5.20 5.35 -1.52
C VAL A 25 6.56 5.07 -0.88
N MET A 26 6.64 5.13 0.46
CA MET A 26 7.88 4.80 1.18
C MET A 26 8.33 3.36 0.92
N ALA A 27 7.41 2.39 0.93
CA ALA A 27 7.72 1.00 0.68
C ALA A 27 8.27 0.79 -0.75
N ALA A 28 7.64 1.41 -1.75
CA ALA A 28 8.12 1.38 -3.13
C ALA A 28 9.52 1.99 -3.27
N GLN A 29 9.78 3.15 -2.63
CA GLN A 29 11.10 3.77 -2.62
C GLN A 29 12.16 2.87 -1.97
N ASN A 30 11.81 2.18 -0.88
CA ASN A 30 12.71 1.23 -0.22
C ASN A 30 13.00 0.02 -1.12
N ALA A 31 12.00 -0.49 -1.83
CA ALA A 31 12.18 -1.58 -2.79
C ALA A 31 13.13 -1.18 -3.93
N PHE A 32 12.98 0.02 -4.50
CA PHE A 32 13.89 0.51 -5.54
C PHE A 32 15.33 0.65 -5.02
N ARG A 33 15.50 1.22 -3.83
CA ARG A 33 16.85 1.35 -3.22
C ARG A 33 17.48 -0.02 -2.95
N ALA A 34 16.72 -0.98 -2.43
CA ALA A 34 17.22 -2.33 -2.20
C ALA A 34 17.55 -3.05 -3.52
N ALA A 35 16.81 -2.78 -4.59
CA ALA A 35 17.13 -3.26 -5.93
C ALA A 35 18.47 -2.71 -6.45
N ASP A 36 18.73 -1.41 -6.25
CA ASP A 36 20.01 -0.79 -6.60
C ASP A 36 21.19 -1.39 -5.82
N LEU A 37 20.95 -1.86 -4.60
CA LEU A 37 21.93 -2.56 -3.75
C LEU A 37 22.03 -4.07 -4.02
N GLY A 38 21.21 -4.62 -4.91
CA GLY A 38 21.20 -6.04 -5.27
C GLY A 38 20.51 -6.98 -4.28
N THR A 39 19.73 -6.46 -3.32
CA THR A 39 19.03 -7.24 -2.29
C THR A 39 17.54 -6.93 -2.16
N PRO A 40 16.76 -6.84 -3.27
CA PRO A 40 15.38 -6.30 -3.24
C PRO A 40 14.33 -7.20 -2.57
N ASP A 41 14.63 -8.48 -2.40
CA ASP A 41 13.66 -9.55 -2.13
C ASP A 41 12.63 -9.27 -1.02
N PHE A 42 13.08 -8.64 0.08
CA PHE A 42 12.21 -8.35 1.22
C PHE A 42 11.43 -7.07 1.00
N GLU A 43 12.12 -6.00 0.60
CA GLU A 43 11.56 -4.67 0.39
C GLU A 43 10.55 -4.68 -0.77
N SER A 44 10.82 -5.42 -1.86
CA SER A 44 9.86 -5.62 -2.96
C SER A 44 8.61 -6.38 -2.51
N ALA A 45 8.75 -7.40 -1.65
CA ALA A 45 7.59 -8.11 -1.09
C ALA A 45 6.75 -7.19 -0.20
N CYS A 46 7.40 -6.42 0.68
CA CYS A 46 6.73 -5.40 1.50
C CYS A 46 6.02 -4.36 0.62
N ALA A 47 6.70 -3.83 -0.40
CA ALA A 47 6.12 -2.85 -1.31
C ALA A 47 4.90 -3.41 -2.04
N LYS A 48 4.94 -4.66 -2.51
CA LYS A 48 3.81 -5.30 -3.18
C LYS A 48 2.59 -5.42 -2.26
N VAL A 49 2.78 -5.80 -1.00
CA VAL A 49 1.69 -5.88 -0.01
C VAL A 49 1.13 -4.48 0.29
N LEU A 50 2.00 -3.55 0.71
CA LEU A 50 1.59 -2.21 1.16
C LEU A 50 0.93 -1.39 0.05
N THR A 51 1.43 -1.46 -1.19
CA THR A 51 0.81 -0.75 -2.32
C THR A 51 -0.55 -1.35 -2.70
N GLY A 52 -0.72 -2.67 -2.55
CA GLY A 52 -1.97 -3.35 -2.81
C GLY A 52 -3.05 -3.04 -1.77
N ASP A 53 -2.69 -3.06 -0.49
CA ASP A 53 -3.58 -2.69 0.61
C ASP A 53 -4.01 -1.22 0.51
N ALA A 54 -3.04 -0.32 0.28
CA ALA A 54 -3.33 1.11 0.09
C ALA A 54 -4.26 1.35 -1.10
N ALA A 55 -4.07 0.61 -2.21
CA ALA A 55 -4.96 0.69 -3.37
C ALA A 55 -6.40 0.28 -2.99
N ALA A 56 -6.59 -0.84 -2.29
CA ALA A 56 -7.91 -1.29 -1.86
C ALA A 56 -8.62 -0.22 -1.00
N ILE A 57 -7.94 0.22 0.06
CA ILE A 57 -8.47 1.20 1.03
C ILE A 57 -8.79 2.53 0.32
N ALA A 58 -7.88 3.02 -0.52
CA ALA A 58 -8.10 4.26 -1.25
C ALA A 58 -9.28 4.16 -2.22
N THR A 59 -9.43 3.04 -2.94
CA THR A 59 -10.54 2.87 -3.87
C THR A 59 -11.89 2.82 -3.16
N ASP A 60 -11.97 2.12 -2.03
CA ASP A 60 -13.22 1.98 -1.26
C ASP A 60 -13.67 3.34 -0.72
N ILE A 61 -12.77 4.05 -0.05
CA ILE A 61 -13.03 5.37 0.53
C ILE A 61 -13.40 6.40 -0.55
N CYS A 62 -12.70 6.40 -1.70
CA CYS A 62 -13.03 7.32 -2.77
C CYS A 62 -14.44 7.04 -3.31
N HIS A 63 -14.77 5.77 -3.59
CA HIS A 63 -16.11 5.44 -4.10
C HIS A 63 -17.22 5.72 -3.09
N GLU A 64 -16.98 5.50 -1.80
CA GLU A 64 -17.92 5.91 -0.74
C GLU A 64 -18.12 7.44 -0.71
N THR A 65 -17.04 8.20 -0.86
CA THR A 65 -17.07 9.68 -0.81
C THR A 65 -17.76 10.29 -2.03
N PHE A 66 -17.51 9.77 -3.23
CA PHE A 66 -18.08 10.27 -4.47
C PHE A 66 -19.47 9.67 -4.77
N GLY A 67 -19.77 8.48 -4.25
CA GLY A 67 -21.03 7.78 -4.52
C GLY A 67 -21.19 7.46 -6.02
N ALA A 68 -22.43 7.52 -6.52
CA ALA A 68 -22.77 7.09 -7.88
C ALA A 68 -21.94 7.79 -8.98
N ILE A 69 -21.63 9.09 -8.82
CA ILE A 69 -20.84 9.85 -9.82
C ILE A 69 -19.45 9.26 -10.01
N GLY A 70 -18.90 8.59 -8.98
CA GLY A 70 -17.59 7.93 -9.04
C GLY A 70 -17.52 6.77 -10.04
N PHE A 71 -18.68 6.23 -10.45
CA PHE A 71 -18.81 5.13 -11.40
C PHE A 71 -19.16 5.59 -12.82
N THR A 72 -19.55 6.85 -13.00
CA THR A 72 -19.98 7.35 -14.32
C THR A 72 -18.80 7.94 -15.11
N TYR A 73 -19.00 8.15 -16.40
CA TYR A 73 -17.95 8.64 -17.30
C TYR A 73 -17.53 10.09 -17.01
N GLU A 74 -18.45 10.88 -16.45
CA GLU A 74 -18.28 12.29 -16.10
C GLU A 74 -17.23 12.50 -15.01
N HIS A 75 -16.91 11.47 -14.22
CA HIS A 75 -15.88 11.53 -13.19
C HIS A 75 -14.74 10.55 -13.47
N HIS A 76 -13.51 11.02 -13.34
CA HIS A 76 -12.31 10.24 -13.67
C HIS A 76 -11.98 9.08 -12.69
N LEU A 77 -12.65 8.97 -11.54
CA LEU A 77 -12.33 8.01 -10.48
C LEU A 77 -12.33 6.56 -10.96
N HIS A 78 -13.31 6.18 -11.78
CA HIS A 78 -13.42 4.81 -12.29
C HIS A 78 -12.23 4.39 -13.16
N PHE A 79 -11.55 5.32 -13.86
CA PHE A 79 -10.34 4.99 -14.63
C PHE A 79 -9.17 4.62 -13.72
N PHE A 80 -8.95 5.38 -12.64
CA PHE A 80 -7.88 5.11 -11.69
C PHE A 80 -8.13 3.82 -10.92
N THR A 81 -9.34 3.65 -10.39
CA THR A 81 -9.68 2.48 -9.58
C THR A 81 -9.57 1.18 -10.38
N ARG A 82 -10.04 1.14 -11.64
CA ARG A 82 -9.87 -0.03 -12.52
C ARG A 82 -8.40 -0.40 -12.75
N ARG A 83 -7.52 0.59 -12.88
CA ARG A 83 -6.09 0.36 -13.08
C ARG A 83 -5.41 -0.15 -11.81
N LEU A 84 -5.78 0.43 -10.66
CA LEU A 84 -5.34 -0.08 -9.35
C LEU A 84 -5.75 -1.55 -9.17
N TRP A 85 -7.01 -1.90 -9.47
CA TRP A 85 -7.49 -3.29 -9.40
C TRP A 85 -6.72 -4.25 -10.32
N SER A 86 -6.36 -3.82 -11.54
CA SER A 86 -5.50 -4.62 -12.43
C SER A 86 -4.13 -4.87 -11.80
N TRP A 87 -3.44 -3.80 -11.38
CA TRP A 87 -2.09 -3.88 -10.83
C TRP A 87 -1.99 -4.68 -9.53
N ARG A 88 -3.05 -4.66 -8.72
CA ARG A 88 -3.14 -5.51 -7.52
C ARG A 88 -3.01 -7.00 -7.86
N GLY A 89 -3.67 -7.46 -8.91
CA GLY A 89 -3.63 -8.86 -9.36
C GLY A 89 -2.36 -9.27 -10.11
N GLU A 90 -1.56 -8.30 -10.58
CA GLU A 90 -0.34 -8.58 -11.33
C GLU A 90 0.82 -8.98 -10.39
N PHE A 91 1.71 -9.87 -10.85
CA PHE A 91 2.91 -10.32 -10.12
C PHE A 91 2.65 -10.96 -8.74
N GLY A 92 1.50 -11.63 -8.58
CA GLY A 92 1.10 -12.33 -7.36
C GLY A 92 0.33 -11.45 -6.38
N ALA A 93 -0.65 -12.04 -5.68
CA ALA A 93 -1.52 -11.31 -4.77
C ALA A 93 -0.82 -10.91 -3.46
N GLU A 94 -1.36 -9.91 -2.76
CA GLU A 94 -0.80 -9.42 -1.49
C GLU A 94 -0.72 -10.54 -0.45
N ALA A 95 -1.76 -11.38 -0.37
CA ALA A 95 -1.79 -12.51 0.56
C ALA A 95 -0.64 -13.51 0.33
N GLU A 96 -0.30 -13.80 -0.93
CA GLU A 96 0.81 -14.71 -1.25
C GLU A 96 2.16 -14.13 -0.82
N TRP A 97 2.36 -12.84 -1.04
CA TRP A 97 3.58 -12.14 -0.65
C TRP A 97 3.70 -11.99 0.87
N ALA A 98 2.60 -11.66 1.54
CA ALA A 98 2.52 -11.59 3.00
C ALA A 98 2.84 -12.95 3.63
N GLU A 99 2.31 -14.04 3.07
CA GLU A 99 2.59 -15.40 3.55
C GLU A 99 4.06 -15.79 3.32
N LYS A 100 4.63 -15.49 2.15
CA LYS A 100 6.06 -15.69 1.86
C LYS A 100 6.95 -14.91 2.84
N LEU A 101 6.62 -13.65 3.10
CA LEU A 101 7.35 -12.80 4.05
C LEU A 101 7.25 -13.36 5.48
N GLY A 102 6.04 -13.73 5.90
CA GLY A 102 5.78 -14.33 7.21
C GLY A 102 6.57 -15.63 7.40
N ARG A 103 6.59 -16.53 6.41
CA ARG A 103 7.42 -17.75 6.46
C ARG A 103 8.91 -17.46 6.57
N ARG A 104 9.43 -16.51 5.80
CA ARG A 104 10.84 -16.09 5.84
C ARG A 104 11.23 -15.56 7.21
N VAL A 105 10.39 -14.71 7.79
CA VAL A 105 10.58 -14.17 9.14
C VAL A 105 10.49 -15.27 10.21
N ALA A 106 9.45 -16.11 10.16
CA ALA A 106 9.24 -17.16 11.14
C ALA A 106 10.37 -18.19 11.16
N ALA A 107 10.96 -18.52 10.00
CA ALA A 107 12.09 -19.44 9.89
C ALA A 107 13.35 -18.96 10.65
N ARG A 108 13.48 -17.66 10.91
CA ARG A 108 14.61 -17.08 11.65
C ARG A 108 14.38 -17.01 13.16
N GLY A 109 13.16 -17.31 13.61
CA GLY A 109 12.77 -17.24 15.01
C GLY A 109 12.38 -15.81 15.46
N PRO A 110 11.60 -15.70 16.55
CA PRO A 110 11.07 -14.42 17.03
C PRO A 110 12.15 -13.43 17.47
N ASP A 111 13.28 -13.92 18.01
CA ASP A 111 14.35 -13.07 18.53
C ASP A 111 15.09 -12.29 17.42
N ALA A 112 15.06 -12.79 16.18
CA ALA A 112 15.71 -12.14 15.04
C ALA A 112 14.87 -11.04 14.40
N LEU A 113 13.55 -10.98 14.68
CA LEU A 113 12.61 -10.11 13.97
C LEU A 113 13.02 -8.62 14.04
N TRP A 114 13.23 -8.11 15.25
CA TRP A 114 13.49 -6.68 15.43
C TRP A 114 14.85 -6.27 14.86
N SER A 115 15.89 -7.08 15.07
CA SER A 115 17.21 -6.84 14.48
C SER A 115 17.17 -6.86 12.96
N ASP A 116 16.37 -7.73 12.36
CA ASP A 116 16.27 -7.85 10.90
C ASP A 116 15.59 -6.65 10.25
N ILE A 117 14.53 -6.15 10.86
CA ILE A 117 13.82 -4.97 10.36
C ILE A 117 14.71 -3.73 10.50
N THR A 118 15.37 -3.55 11.65
CA THR A 118 16.17 -2.35 11.94
C THR A 118 17.49 -2.33 11.19
N ALA A 119 18.13 -3.47 10.94
CA ALA A 119 19.37 -3.54 10.14
C ALA A 119 19.17 -3.05 8.70
N ARG A 120 17.95 -3.15 8.16
CA ARG A 120 17.59 -2.69 6.81
C ARG A 120 17.48 -1.17 6.67
N GLN A 121 17.30 -0.45 7.78
CA GLN A 121 17.33 1.02 7.80
C GLN A 121 18.77 1.56 7.79
N SER A 122 19.71 0.82 8.39
CA SER A 122 21.10 1.25 8.58
C SER A 122 21.99 1.13 7.34
N ALA A 123 21.50 0.50 6.26
CA ALA A 123 22.22 0.42 4.98
C ALA A 123 22.21 1.75 4.18
N SER A 124 21.72 2.83 4.77
CA SER A 124 21.77 4.19 4.24
C SER A 124 22.67 5.10 5.08
N ILE A 125 23.98 4.81 5.13
CA ILE A 125 25.05 5.81 5.30
C ILE A 125 26.25 5.35 4.47
#